data_AF-A0A1V4AGS9-F1
#
_entry.id   AF-A0A1V4AGS9-F1
#
_cell.length_a   1.000
_cell.length_b   1.000
_cell.length_c   1.000
_cell.angle_alpha   90.00
_cell.angle_beta   90.00
_cell.angle_gamma   90.00
#
_symmetry.space_group_name_H-M   'P 1'
#
loop_
_entity.id
_entity.type
_entity.pdbx_description
1 polymer ?
#
loop_
_entity_poly.entity_id
_entity_poly.type
_entity_poly.pdbx_seq_one_letter_code
_entity_poly.pdbx_strand_id
1 'polypeptide(L)'
;MKVESGRLKVWYVAPGEEWISIGTTPWTAGAWHSIQLGITTDTAGQGSLSVYLDGTGFASRTAARTWDDLGNKPRWGTYWGTDTSTASINWIAGLKMGTARADVD
;
A
#
# COMPACT_ATOMS: atom_id res chain seq x y z
N MET A 1 3.55 -0.76 1.68
CA MET A 1 3.81 0.53 1.01
C MET A 1 4.68 1.38 1.92
N LYS A 2 5.53 2.25 1.38
CA LYS A 2 6.42 3.13 2.16
C LYS A 2 6.58 4.46 1.44
N VAL A 3 6.57 5.56 2.19
CA VAL A 3 7.01 6.87 1.70
C VAL A 3 8.48 7.05 2.04
N GLU A 4 9.30 7.29 1.04
CA GLU A 4 10.75 7.47 1.20
C GLU A 4 11.33 8.26 0.02
N SER A 5 12.24 9.19 0.28
CA SER A 5 12.92 10.00 -0.74
C SER A 5 11.95 10.72 -1.69
N GLY A 6 10.85 11.28 -1.15
CA GLY A 6 9.85 12.02 -1.93
C GLY A 6 8.99 11.14 -2.84
N ARG A 7 8.87 9.84 -2.56
CA ARG A 7 8.09 8.90 -3.36
C ARG A 7 7.28 7.96 -2.48
N LEU A 8 6.07 7.64 -2.92
CA LEU A 8 5.32 6.48 -2.47
C LEU A 8 5.80 5.26 -3.26
N LYS A 9 6.22 4.22 -2.55
CA LYS A 9 6.74 2.97 -3.10
C LYS A 9 5.84 1.80 -2.68
N VAL A 10 5.57 0.89 -3.62
CA VAL A 10 4.71 -0.28 -3.42
C VAL A 10 5.49 -1.53 -3.78
N TRP A 11 5.38 -2.55 -2.92
CA TRP A 11 5.95 -3.86 -3.12
C TRP A 11 4.87 -4.93 -2.97
N TYR A 12 5.02 -5.99 -3.74
CA TYR A 12 4.43 -7.29 -3.45
C TYR A 12 5.51 -8.13 -2.75
N VAL A 13 5.19 -8.67 -1.58
CA VAL A 13 6.10 -9.55 -0.84
C VAL A 13 5.64 -10.99 -1.11
N ALA A 14 6.41 -11.72 -1.93
CA ALA A 14 6.10 -13.10 -2.25
C ALA A 14 6.49 -14.04 -1.10
N PRO A 15 5.99 -15.30 -1.09
CA PRO A 15 6.43 -16.30 -0.12
C PRO A 15 7.96 -16.42 -0.05
N GLY A 16 8.51 -16.52 1.16
CA GLY A 16 9.95 -16.48 1.38
C GLY A 16 10.52 -15.07 1.55
N GLU A 17 9.67 -14.06 1.79
CA GLU A 17 10.05 -12.65 1.98
C GLU A 17 10.74 -12.04 0.76
N GLU A 18 10.40 -12.47 -0.45
CA GLU A 18 10.92 -11.86 -1.67
C GLU A 18 10.20 -10.53 -1.95
N TRP A 19 10.94 -9.42 -1.87
CA TRP A 19 10.41 -8.08 -2.09
C TRP A 19 10.44 -7.69 -3.56
N ILE A 20 9.28 -7.70 -4.20
CA ILE A 20 9.13 -7.32 -5.62
C ILE A 20 8.54 -5.92 -5.70
N SER A 21 9.30 -4.96 -6.24
CA SER A 21 8.77 -3.62 -6.51
C SER A 21 7.73 -3.68 -7.62
N ILE A 22 6.54 -3.09 -7.38
CA ILE A 22 5.43 -3.12 -8.35
C ILE A 22 4.94 -1.73 -8.76
N GLY A 23 5.49 -0.67 -8.16
CA GLY A 23 5.19 0.68 -8.58
C GLY A 23 5.77 1.74 -7.66
N THR A 24 5.98 2.92 -8.24
CA THR A 24 6.40 4.10 -7.50
C THR A 24 5.82 5.35 -8.14
N THR A 25 5.39 6.29 -7.31
CA THR A 25 4.83 7.58 -7.73
C THR A 25 5.42 8.69 -6.86
N PRO A 26 5.54 9.93 -7.35
CA PRO A 26 5.94 11.07 -6.52
C PRO A 26 5.05 11.24 -5.27
N TRP A 27 5.63 11.76 -4.20
CA TRP A 27 4.94 12.08 -2.96
C TRP A 27 5.35 13.45 -2.46
N THR A 28 4.38 14.28 -2.09
CA THR A 28 4.63 15.63 -1.57
C THR A 28 4.31 15.67 -0.08
N ALA A 29 5.29 16.05 0.75
CA ALA A 29 5.07 16.21 2.18
C ALA A 29 4.21 17.47 2.47
N GLY A 30 3.45 17.43 3.58
CA GLY A 30 2.61 18.56 4.00
C GLY A 30 1.28 18.71 3.25
N ALA A 31 0.93 17.74 2.40
CA ALA A 31 -0.36 17.66 1.72
C ALA A 31 -1.17 16.45 2.20
N TRP A 32 -2.50 16.56 2.13
CA TRP A 32 -3.37 15.40 2.25
C TRP A 32 -3.34 14.60 0.95
N HIS A 33 -3.16 13.30 1.08
CA HIS A 33 -3.21 12.34 -0.02
C HIS A 33 -4.19 11.23 0.30
N SER A 34 -4.90 10.75 -0.71
CA SER A 34 -5.72 9.54 -0.62
C SER A 34 -4.98 8.34 -1.22
N ILE A 35 -5.01 7.21 -0.53
CA ILE A 35 -4.44 5.95 -1.02
C ILE A 35 -5.54 4.90 -0.98
N GLN A 36 -5.86 4.32 -2.13
CA GLN A 36 -6.79 3.20 -2.23
C GLN A 36 -6.02 1.93 -2.61
N LEU A 37 -6.33 0.83 -1.92
CA LEU A 37 -5.76 -0.50 -2.16
C LEU A 37 -6.89 -1.49 -2.44
N GLY A 38 -6.94 -2.01 -3.66
CA GLY A 38 -7.81 -3.14 -4.02
C GLY A 38 -7.03 -4.44 -3.95
N ILE A 39 -7.61 -5.48 -3.34
CA ILE A 39 -7.05 -6.83 -3.28
C ILE A 39 -8.13 -7.84 -3.65
N THR A 40 -7.82 -8.71 -4.61
CA THR A 40 -8.55 -9.96 -4.83
C THR A 40 -7.75 -11.06 -4.16
N THR A 41 -8.32 -11.65 -3.11
CA THR A 41 -7.64 -12.59 -2.21
C THR A 41 -7.56 -13.98 -2.84
N ASP A 42 -6.37 -14.56 -2.86
CA ASP A 42 -6.15 -15.92 -3.33
C ASP A 42 -4.89 -16.52 -2.69
N THR A 43 -4.96 -17.80 -2.32
CA THR A 43 -3.86 -18.54 -1.68
C THR A 43 -2.98 -19.29 -2.69
N ALA A 44 -3.48 -19.54 -3.89
CA ALA A 44 -2.82 -20.31 -4.96
C ALA A 44 -2.02 -19.43 -5.94
N GLY A 45 -2.03 -18.11 -5.76
CA GLY A 45 -1.29 -17.16 -6.59
C GLY A 45 -2.09 -16.59 -7.77
N GLN A 46 -3.41 -16.73 -7.81
CA GLN A 46 -4.31 -16.18 -8.84
C GLN A 46 -4.94 -14.84 -8.42
N GLY A 47 -4.53 -14.28 -7.30
CA GLY A 47 -5.01 -13.02 -6.78
C GLY A 47 -4.47 -11.83 -7.57
N SER A 48 -5.04 -10.68 -7.26
CA SER A 48 -4.61 -9.41 -7.85
C SER A 48 -4.61 -8.30 -6.82
N LEU A 49 -3.86 -7.25 -7.12
CA LEU A 49 -3.86 -6.00 -6.37
C LEU A 49 -3.85 -4.80 -7.32
N SER A 50 -4.42 -3.70 -6.85
CA SER A 50 -4.34 -2.38 -7.51
C SER A 50 -4.16 -1.29 -6.47
N VAL A 51 -3.38 -0.26 -6.80
CA VAL A 51 -3.09 0.86 -5.91
C VAL A 51 -3.30 2.17 -6.65
N TYR A 52 -4.00 3.08 -5.97
CA TYR A 52 -4.33 4.41 -6.45
C TYR A 52 -3.75 5.44 -5.49
N LEU A 53 -3.26 6.55 -6.03
CA LEU A 53 -2.88 7.76 -5.30
C LEU A 53 -3.74 8.90 -5.86
N ASP A 54 -4.47 9.60 -4.98
CA ASP A 54 -5.31 10.73 -5.37
C ASP A 54 -6.25 10.39 -6.52
N GLY A 55 -6.88 9.23 -6.39
CA GLY A 55 -7.81 8.67 -7.38
C GLY A 55 -7.16 8.07 -8.62
N THR A 56 -5.86 8.29 -8.86
CA THR A 56 -5.13 7.84 -10.06
C THR A 56 -4.42 6.51 -9.80
N GLY A 57 -4.70 5.50 -10.61
CA GLY A 57 -4.04 4.20 -10.52
C GLY A 57 -2.58 4.30 -10.93
N PHE A 58 -1.66 3.76 -10.10
CA PHE A 58 -0.22 3.84 -10.37
C PHE A 58 0.55 2.52 -10.17
N ALA A 59 -0.08 1.50 -9.57
CA ALA A 59 0.51 0.18 -9.45
C ALA A 59 -0.58 -0.90 -9.53
N SER A 60 -0.26 -2.02 -10.15
CA SER A 60 -1.12 -3.20 -10.18
C SER A 60 -0.28 -4.46 -10.33
N ARG A 61 -0.81 -5.58 -9.85
CA ARG A 61 -0.23 -6.90 -10.10
C ARG A 61 -1.35 -7.94 -10.21
N THR A 62 -1.20 -8.84 -11.17
CA THR A 62 -1.94 -10.09 -11.27
C THR A 62 -1.02 -11.26 -10.95
N ALA A 63 -1.57 -12.47 -10.84
CA ALA A 63 -0.82 -13.66 -10.46
C ALA A 63 -0.05 -13.46 -9.13
N ALA A 64 -0.77 -13.00 -8.10
CA ALA A 64 -0.24 -12.74 -6.78
C ALA A 64 -0.91 -13.66 -5.75
N ARG A 65 -0.12 -14.18 -4.80
CA ARG A 65 -0.67 -14.80 -3.60
C ARG A 65 -0.97 -13.68 -2.62
N THR A 66 -2.25 -13.40 -2.40
CA THR A 66 -2.75 -12.24 -1.64
C THR A 66 -3.47 -12.65 -0.36
N TRP A 67 -3.42 -13.94 -0.04
CA TRP A 67 -3.95 -14.51 1.18
C TRP A 67 -3.00 -15.58 1.73
N ASP A 68 -2.80 -15.53 3.03
CA ASP A 68 -2.18 -16.58 3.82
C ASP A 68 -3.14 -17.00 4.95
N ASP A 69 -2.70 -17.96 5.77
CA ASP A 69 -3.44 -18.47 6.92
C ASP A 69 -3.59 -17.45 8.07
N LEU A 70 -2.84 -16.36 8.05
CA LEU A 70 -2.86 -15.30 9.07
C LEU A 70 -3.81 -14.14 8.72
N GLY A 71 -4.27 -14.09 7.46
CA GLY A 71 -5.23 -13.13 6.93
C GLY A 71 -4.64 -11.73 6.68
N ASN A 72 -5.41 -10.89 5.99
CA ASN A 72 -5.00 -9.52 5.68
C ASN A 72 -5.27 -8.56 6.85
N LYS A 73 -4.20 -7.97 7.41
CA LYS A 73 -4.25 -7.03 8.54
C LYS A 73 -3.74 -5.65 8.14
N PRO A 74 -4.59 -4.75 7.61
CA PRO A 74 -4.14 -3.42 7.21
C PRO A 74 -3.62 -2.64 8.42
N ARG A 75 -2.48 -1.97 8.25
CA ARG A 75 -1.84 -1.12 9.27
C ARG A 75 -1.35 0.15 8.60
N TRP A 76 -1.39 1.25 9.36
CA TRP A 76 -0.92 2.56 8.94
C TRP A 76 -0.19 3.25 10.09
N GLY A 77 0.79 4.08 9.75
CA GLY A 77 1.61 4.81 10.73
C GLY A 77 3.08 4.82 10.34
N THR A 78 3.90 5.35 11.23
CA THR A 78 5.36 5.34 11.09
C THR A 78 5.90 3.99 11.56
N TYR A 79 6.69 3.32 10.72
CA TYR A 79 7.35 2.06 11.07
C TYR A 79 8.78 2.05 10.55
N TRP A 80 9.71 1.61 11.40
CA TRP A 80 11.13 1.40 11.06
C TRP A 80 11.81 2.62 10.39
N GLY A 81 11.77 3.77 11.07
CA GLY A 81 12.56 4.94 10.69
C GLY A 81 14.02 4.77 11.11
N THR A 82 14.96 5.01 10.20
CA THR A 82 16.41 5.02 10.50
C THR A 82 16.94 6.40 10.85
N ASP A 83 16.19 7.46 10.53
CA ASP A 83 16.48 8.81 10.99
C ASP A 83 15.99 8.97 12.44
N THR A 84 16.93 9.14 13.36
CA THR A 84 16.68 9.34 14.79
C THR A 84 16.75 10.81 15.21
N SER A 85 17.05 11.71 14.26
CA SER A 85 17.22 13.14 14.50
C SER A 85 15.97 13.96 14.19
N THR A 86 15.09 13.45 13.34
CA THR A 86 13.87 14.15 12.91
C THR A 86 12.62 13.45 13.44
N ALA A 87 11.71 14.22 14.04
CA ALA A 87 10.38 13.72 14.36
C ALA A 87 9.57 13.45 13.08
N SER A 88 9.15 12.20 12.88
CA SER A 88 8.24 11.84 11.79
C SER A 88 6.79 11.97 12.25
N ILE A 89 6.09 12.97 11.74
CA ILE A 89 4.68 13.23 12.06
C ILE A 89 3.83 12.90 10.83
N ASN A 90 2.84 12.02 11.00
CA ASN A 90 1.88 11.64 9.97
C ASN A 90 0.47 11.79 10.53
N TRP A 91 -0.42 12.43 9.77
CA TRP A 91 -1.85 12.50 10.08
C TRP A 91 -2.62 11.53 9.20
N ILE A 92 -3.60 10.85 9.80
CA ILE A 92 -4.36 9.78 9.14
C ILE A 92 -5.84 10.03 9.42
N ALA A 93 -6.63 10.06 8.36
CA ALA A 93 -8.06 10.31 8.41
C ALA A 93 -8.76 9.57 7.25
N GLY A 94 -10.09 9.47 7.30
CA GLY A 94 -10.89 8.95 6.19
C GLY A 94 -10.73 7.44 5.92
N LEU A 95 -10.42 6.66 6.96
CA LEU A 95 -10.28 5.21 6.84
C LEU A 95 -11.63 4.57 6.49
N LYS A 96 -11.66 3.84 5.38
CA LYS A 96 -12.84 3.15 4.85
C LYS A 96 -12.45 1.73 4.42
N MET A 97 -13.43 0.83 4.44
CA MET A 97 -13.31 -0.52 3.89
C MET A 97 -14.60 -0.82 3.12
N GLY A 98 -14.46 -1.46 1.96
CA GLY A 98 -15.59 -1.82 1.11
C GLY A 98 -15.18 -2.93 0.14
N THR A 99 -16.09 -3.28 -0.75
CA THR A 99 -15.90 -4.35 -1.74
C THR A 99 -15.69 -3.81 -3.15
N ALA A 100 -15.97 -2.52 -3.37
CA ALA A 100 -15.70 -1.80 -4.61
C ALA A 100 -14.84 -0.54 -4.35
N ARG A 101 -14.15 -0.06 -5.39
CA ARG A 101 -13.35 1.18 -5.32
C ARG A 101 -14.21 2.38 -4.88
N ALA A 102 -15.46 2.45 -5.34
CA ALA A 102 -16.39 3.52 -5.00
C ALA A 102 -16.75 3.60 -3.51
N ASP A 103 -16.61 2.50 -2.76
CA ASP A 103 -16.90 2.48 -1.32
C ASP A 103 -15.84 3.23 -0.50
N VAL A 104 -14.62 3.36 -1.06
CA VAL A 104 -13.44 3.87 -0.36
C VAL A 104 -12.83 5.12 -1.01
N ASP A 105 -13.39 5.59 -2.12
CA ASP A 105 -13.02 6.86 -2.75
C ASP A 105 -13.41 8.06 -1.86
#